data_AF-U1Q334-F1
#
_entry.id   AF-U1Q334-F1
#
_cell.length_a   1.000
_cell.length_b   1.000
_cell.length_c   1.000
_cell.angle_alpha   90.00
_cell.angle_beta   90.00
_cell.angle_gamma   90.00
#
_symmetry.space_group_name_H-M   'P 1'
#
loop_
_entity.id
_entity.type
_entity.pdbx_description
1 polymer ?
#
loop_
_entity_poly.entity_id
_entity_poly.type
_entity_poly.pdbx_seq_one_letter_code
_entity_poly.pdbx_strand_id
1 'polypeptide(L)'
;MRGYPAGIQLLTIPQYLIGQLREDMASGGLPALSWVFFSIWSVGVSGLHFWGVIYGIYTAIGWWDLMTHAMGGFGVAGILALMTRKSTREYPSWLIPGVFAIGAGFEVYEFLFKSFWHHWSLQFYITDTIVDLIINTSGAVVVVIAVVTYARVGEDELSSRTELSDTESKTVDSTTSSRFR
;
A
#
# COMPACT_ATOMS: atom_id res chain seq x y z
N MET A 1 6.69 -7.24 -16.19
CA MET A 1 6.49 -5.99 -15.43
C MET A 1 7.72 -5.76 -14.56
N ARG A 2 8.38 -4.60 -14.66
CA ARG A 2 9.47 -4.26 -13.72
C ARG A 2 8.86 -4.00 -12.34
N GLY A 3 9.51 -4.45 -11.26
CA GLY A 3 9.07 -4.18 -9.90
C GLY A 3 8.14 -5.21 -9.24
N TYR A 4 7.58 -6.18 -9.99
CA TYR A 4 6.96 -7.33 -9.34
C TYR A 4 8.07 -8.14 -8.62
N PRO A 5 7.88 -8.54 -7.34
CA PRO A 5 8.93 -9.22 -6.59
C PRO A 5 9.30 -10.55 -7.25
N ALA A 6 10.52 -10.63 -7.77
CA ALA A 6 11.03 -11.86 -8.35
C ALA A 6 11.08 -12.95 -7.27
N GLY A 7 10.45 -14.10 -7.52
CA GLY A 7 10.48 -15.26 -6.61
C GLY A 7 9.26 -15.45 -5.70
N ILE A 8 8.26 -14.55 -5.71
CA ILE A 8 6.98 -14.82 -5.05
C ILE A 8 6.14 -15.74 -5.93
N GLN A 9 5.91 -16.96 -5.46
CA GLN A 9 4.94 -17.90 -6.01
C GLN A 9 3.66 -17.82 -5.18
N LEU A 10 2.49 -18.11 -5.78
CA LEU A 10 1.21 -18.01 -5.07
C LEU A 10 1.18 -18.79 -3.74
N LEU A 11 1.80 -19.97 -3.72
CA LEU A 11 1.87 -20.83 -2.53
C LEU A 11 2.80 -20.30 -1.43
N THR A 12 3.73 -19.39 -1.76
CA THR A 12 4.72 -18.85 -0.81
C THR A 12 4.31 -17.49 -0.26
N ILE A 13 3.23 -16.88 -0.76
CA ILE A 13 2.70 -15.59 -0.26
C ILE A 13 2.52 -15.58 1.26
N PRO A 14 1.90 -16.59 1.91
CA PRO A 14 1.72 -16.57 3.37
C PRO A 14 3.06 -16.56 4.12
N GLN A 15 4.05 -17.31 3.63
CA GLN A 15 5.38 -17.37 4.23
C GLN A 15 6.11 -16.03 4.11
N TYR A 16 6.02 -15.39 2.94
CA TYR A 16 6.63 -14.10 2.69
C TYR A 16 6.00 -12.99 3.53
N LEU A 17 4.66 -12.98 3.64
CA LEU A 17 3.91 -12.07 4.50
C LEU A 17 4.32 -12.21 5.97
N ILE A 18 4.30 -13.44 6.50
CA ILE A 18 4.64 -13.71 7.90
C ILE A 18 6.10 -13.39 8.19
N GLY A 19 7.01 -13.71 7.27
CA GLY A 19 8.43 -13.39 7.38
C GLY A 19 8.65 -11.89 7.52
N GLN A 20 8.14 -11.11 6.57
CA GLN A 20 8.30 -9.66 6.56
C GLN A 20 7.63 -8.99 7.76
N LEU A 21 6.44 -9.44 8.16
CA LEU A 21 5.76 -8.96 9.36
C LEU A 21 6.62 -9.19 10.62
N ARG A 22 7.18 -10.39 10.80
CA ARG A 22 8.03 -10.71 11.95
C ARG A 22 9.28 -9.85 11.99
N GLU A 23 9.94 -9.69 10.84
CA GLU A 23 11.14 -8.85 10.71
C GLU A 23 10.84 -7.39 11.08
N ASP A 24 9.77 -6.80 10.50
CA ASP A 24 9.41 -5.41 10.76
C ASP A 24 8.95 -5.19 12.21
N MET A 25 8.18 -6.12 12.78
CA MET A 25 7.76 -6.07 14.19
C MET A 25 8.94 -6.19 15.15
N ALA A 26 9.91 -7.06 14.85
CA ALA A 26 11.13 -7.19 15.65
C ALA A 26 12.04 -5.95 15.55
N SER A 27 12.07 -5.29 14.39
CA SER A 27 12.80 -4.04 14.20
C SER A 27 12.18 -2.83 14.92
N GLY A 28 10.86 -2.89 15.19
CA GLY A 28 10.10 -1.80 15.79
C GLY A 28 9.96 -0.57 14.88
N GLY A 29 9.62 0.58 15.46
CA GLY A 29 9.56 1.87 14.76
C GLY A 29 8.45 1.97 13.69
N LEU A 30 8.71 2.76 12.65
CA LEU A 30 7.74 3.06 11.57
C LEU A 30 7.20 1.82 10.83
N PRO A 31 8.02 0.80 10.48
CA PRO A 31 7.51 -0.40 9.83
C PRO A 31 6.50 -1.17 10.69
N ALA A 32 6.80 -1.35 11.99
CA ALA A 32 5.88 -2.00 12.92
C ALA A 32 4.57 -1.20 13.08
N LEU A 33 4.66 0.12 13.22
CA LEU A 33 3.48 0.99 13.28
C LEU A 33 2.64 0.92 12.01
N SER A 34 3.28 0.80 10.85
CA SER A 34 2.60 0.66 9.57
C SER A 34 1.84 -0.67 9.49
N TRP A 35 2.43 -1.78 9.95
CA TRP A 35 1.73 -3.06 10.06
C TRP A 35 0.50 -2.98 10.97
N VAL A 36 0.64 -2.35 12.14
CA VAL A 36 -0.49 -2.15 13.06
C VAL A 36 -1.58 -1.29 12.42
N PHE A 37 -1.20 -0.17 11.81
CA PHE A 37 -2.13 0.74 11.14
C PHE A 37 -2.91 0.02 10.04
N PHE A 38 -2.23 -0.65 9.10
CA PHE A 38 -2.90 -1.35 8.00
C PHE A 38 -3.71 -2.55 8.49
N SER A 39 -3.31 -3.21 9.58
CA SER A 39 -4.12 -4.28 10.19
C SER A 39 -5.44 -3.74 10.74
N ILE A 40 -5.38 -2.65 11.51
CA ILE A 40 -6.59 -1.98 12.04
C ILE A 40 -7.45 -1.46 10.90
N TRP A 41 -6.84 -0.85 9.88
CA TRP A 41 -7.53 -0.36 8.70
C TRP A 41 -8.26 -1.49 7.98
N SER A 42 -7.59 -2.61 7.69
CA SER A 42 -8.19 -3.77 7.04
C SER A 42 -9.37 -4.31 7.84
N VAL A 43 -9.24 -4.46 9.16
CA VAL A 43 -10.35 -4.88 10.03
C VAL A 43 -11.50 -3.88 9.96
N GLY A 44 -11.22 -2.57 9.99
CA GLY A 44 -12.22 -1.51 9.89
C GLY A 44 -12.97 -1.54 8.55
N VAL A 45 -12.25 -1.68 7.43
CA VAL A 45 -12.85 -1.77 6.09
C VAL A 45 -13.69 -3.03 5.94
N SER A 46 -13.21 -4.19 6.42
CA SER A 46 -14.02 -5.41 6.44
C SER A 46 -15.28 -5.23 7.28
N GLY A 47 -15.16 -4.58 8.45
CA GLY A 47 -16.31 -4.23 9.28
C GLY A 47 -17.32 -3.36 8.55
N LEU A 48 -16.86 -2.29 7.89
CA LEU A 48 -17.71 -1.42 7.06
C LEU A 48 -18.39 -2.17 5.92
N HIS A 49 -17.68 -3.06 5.22
CA HIS A 49 -18.26 -3.87 4.15
C HIS A 49 -19.38 -4.77 4.68
N PHE A 50 -19.10 -5.59 5.70
CA PHE A 50 -20.11 -6.49 6.27
C PHE A 50 -21.29 -5.73 6.89
N TRP A 51 -21.02 -4.59 7.52
CA TRP A 51 -22.07 -3.70 8.02
C TRP A 51 -22.95 -3.19 6.87
N GLY A 52 -22.33 -2.75 5.78
CA GLY A 52 -23.05 -2.33 4.59
C GLY A 52 -23.95 -3.41 4.00
N VAL A 53 -23.48 -4.67 4.01
CA VAL A 53 -24.27 -5.83 3.55
C VAL A 53 -25.44 -6.10 4.50
N ILE A 54 -25.18 -6.22 5.81
CA ILE A 54 -26.19 -6.59 6.82
C ILE A 54 -27.33 -5.57 6.87
N TYR A 55 -27.01 -4.28 6.76
CA TYR A 55 -27.99 -3.19 6.85
C TYR A 55 -28.50 -2.71 5.49
N GLY A 56 -28.12 -3.35 4.38
CA GLY A 56 -28.54 -2.96 3.04
C GLY A 56 -28.07 -1.55 2.63
N ILE A 57 -26.93 -1.09 3.13
CA ILE A 57 -26.42 0.26 2.83
C ILE A 57 -26.03 0.37 1.37
N TYR A 58 -25.51 -0.71 0.77
CA TYR A 58 -25.15 -0.76 -0.65
C TYR A 58 -26.33 -0.44 -1.59
N THR A 59 -27.58 -0.73 -1.19
CA THR A 59 -28.78 -0.32 -1.97
C THR A 59 -29.25 1.09 -1.65
N ALA A 60 -28.95 1.60 -0.47
CA ALA A 60 -29.47 2.87 0.03
C ALA A 60 -28.55 4.07 -0.26
N ILE A 61 -27.24 3.85 -0.29
CA ILE A 61 -26.22 4.91 -0.35
C ILE A 61 -25.20 4.57 -1.45
N GLY A 62 -25.41 5.13 -2.65
CA GLY A 62 -24.60 4.78 -3.83
C GLY A 62 -23.10 5.11 -3.74
N TRP A 63 -22.68 6.01 -2.85
CA TRP A 63 -21.25 6.30 -2.65
C TRP A 63 -20.57 5.35 -1.65
N TRP A 64 -21.34 4.60 -0.86
CA TRP A 64 -20.82 3.69 0.16
C TRP A 64 -19.89 2.65 -0.47
N ASP A 65 -20.35 2.09 -1.58
CA ASP A 65 -19.63 1.11 -2.36
C ASP A 65 -18.26 1.63 -2.81
N LEU A 66 -18.27 2.75 -3.55
CA LEU A 66 -17.06 3.45 -3.98
C LEU A 66 -16.11 3.76 -2.82
N MET A 67 -16.63 4.21 -1.66
CA MET A 67 -15.79 4.45 -0.48
C MET A 67 -15.14 3.15 -0.01
N THR A 68 -15.89 2.06 0.13
CA THR A 68 -15.34 0.77 0.60
C THR A 68 -14.31 0.21 -0.38
N HIS A 69 -14.50 0.39 -1.68
CA HIS A 69 -13.52 0.07 -2.72
C HIS A 69 -12.25 0.92 -2.61
N ALA A 70 -12.38 2.24 -2.46
CA ALA A 70 -11.22 3.12 -2.32
C ALA A 70 -10.39 2.78 -1.07
N MET A 71 -11.07 2.56 0.06
CA MET A 71 -10.43 2.19 1.33
C MET A 71 -9.83 0.79 1.26
N GLY A 72 -10.50 -0.16 0.60
CA GLY A 72 -10.02 -1.51 0.37
C GLY A 72 -8.75 -1.51 -0.48
N GLY A 73 -8.77 -0.83 -1.63
CA GLY A 73 -7.62 -0.64 -2.50
C GLY A 73 -6.42 -0.01 -1.80
N PHE A 74 -6.65 1.02 -0.96
CA PHE A 74 -5.61 1.62 -0.12
C PHE A 74 -5.02 0.62 0.90
N GLY A 75 -5.88 -0.15 1.57
CA GLY A 75 -5.45 -1.18 2.52
C GLY A 75 -4.62 -2.28 1.86
N VAL A 76 -5.10 -2.82 0.73
CA VAL A 76 -4.40 -3.84 -0.06
C VAL A 76 -3.05 -3.30 -0.54
N ALA A 77 -3.01 -2.07 -1.08
CA ALA A 77 -1.77 -1.43 -1.50
C ALA A 77 -0.77 -1.31 -0.35
N GLY A 78 -1.23 -0.92 0.84
CA GLY A 78 -0.39 -0.82 2.03
C GLY A 78 0.20 -2.15 2.47
N ILE A 79 -0.62 -3.20 2.53
CA ILE A 79 -0.15 -4.56 2.88
C ILE A 79 0.83 -5.08 1.83
N LEU A 80 0.56 -4.89 0.54
CA LEU A 80 1.48 -5.24 -0.53
C LEU A 80 2.80 -4.46 -0.42
N ALA A 81 2.73 -3.16 -0.13
CA ALA A 81 3.89 -2.30 0.03
C ALA A 81 4.76 -2.75 1.21
N LEU A 82 4.16 -3.14 2.33
CA LEU A 82 4.89 -3.65 3.49
C LEU A 82 5.47 -5.04 3.22
N MET A 83 4.64 -5.95 2.72
CA MET A 83 5.04 -7.32 2.39
C MET A 83 6.24 -7.33 1.43
N THR A 84 6.25 -6.46 0.43
CA THR A 84 7.26 -6.43 -0.64
C THR A 84 8.16 -5.21 -0.57
N ARG A 85 8.39 -4.68 0.63
CA ARG A 85 9.02 -3.38 0.89
C ARG A 85 10.27 -3.09 0.07
N LYS A 86 11.16 -4.06 -0.11
CA LYS A 86 12.36 -3.91 -0.96
C LYS A 86 12.00 -3.59 -2.41
N SER A 87 11.13 -4.40 -3.02
CA SER A 87 10.65 -4.22 -4.39
C SER A 87 9.85 -2.93 -4.56
N THR A 88 8.99 -2.62 -3.59
CA THR A 88 8.14 -1.42 -3.60
C THR A 88 8.95 -0.14 -3.48
N ARG A 89 10.06 -0.13 -2.75
CA ARG A 89 10.95 1.04 -2.69
C ARG A 89 11.62 1.32 -4.04
N GLU A 90 12.00 0.29 -4.78
CA GLU A 90 12.67 0.44 -6.07
C GLU A 90 11.67 0.79 -7.20
N TYR A 91 10.48 0.18 -7.19
CA TYR A 91 9.50 0.33 -8.28
C TYR A 91 8.06 0.48 -7.77
N PRO A 92 7.72 1.53 -7.00
CA PRO A 92 6.43 1.61 -6.30
C PRO A 92 5.21 1.50 -7.22
N SER A 93 5.33 1.89 -8.49
CA SER A 93 4.26 1.80 -9.49
C SER A 93 3.74 0.38 -9.74
N TRP A 94 4.46 -0.68 -9.36
CA TRP A 94 3.99 -2.06 -9.47
C TRP A 94 2.73 -2.33 -8.61
N LEU A 95 2.52 -1.54 -7.55
CA LEU A 95 1.35 -1.65 -6.67
C LEU A 95 0.03 -1.44 -7.43
N ILE A 96 0.02 -0.58 -8.46
CA ILE A 96 -1.19 -0.26 -9.22
C ILE A 96 -1.73 -1.50 -9.95
N PRO A 97 -0.97 -2.18 -10.84
CA PRO A 97 -1.45 -3.41 -11.47
C PRO A 97 -1.63 -4.56 -10.47
N GLY A 98 -0.88 -4.59 -9.36
CA GLY A 98 -1.08 -5.59 -8.30
C GLY A 98 -2.44 -5.46 -7.61
N VAL A 99 -2.81 -4.25 -7.21
CA VAL A 99 -4.12 -3.94 -6.60
C VAL A 99 -5.24 -4.12 -7.62
N PHE A 100 -5.04 -3.73 -8.88
CA PHE A 100 -6.01 -4.00 -9.95
C PHE A 100 -6.31 -5.49 -10.09
N ALA A 101 -5.27 -6.34 -10.12
CA ALA A 101 -5.44 -7.79 -10.26
C ALA A 101 -6.16 -8.41 -9.05
N ILE A 102 -5.84 -7.97 -7.84
CA ILE A 102 -6.53 -8.41 -6.62
C ILE A 102 -7.99 -7.94 -6.64
N GLY A 103 -8.23 -6.67 -6.98
CA GLY A 103 -9.57 -6.11 -7.14
C GLY A 103 -10.40 -6.91 -8.14
N ALA A 104 -9.85 -7.24 -9.31
CA ALA A 104 -10.53 -8.05 -10.32
C ALA A 104 -10.88 -9.45 -9.79
N GLY A 105 -10.03 -10.03 -8.93
CA GLY A 105 -10.35 -11.27 -8.23
C GLY A 105 -11.55 -11.13 -7.27
N PHE A 106 -11.64 -10.01 -6.55
CA PHE A 106 -12.79 -9.71 -5.68
C PHE A 106 -14.08 -9.50 -6.47
N GLU A 107 -14.01 -8.81 -7.61
CA GLU A 107 -15.16 -8.65 -8.52
C GLU A 107 -15.70 -10.00 -9.00
N VAL A 108 -14.80 -10.88 -9.47
CA VAL A 108 -15.19 -12.24 -9.89
C VAL A 108 -15.77 -13.04 -8.73
N TYR A 109 -15.19 -12.91 -7.52
CA TYR A 109 -15.76 -13.52 -6.32
C TYR A 109 -17.19 -13.01 -6.08
N GLU A 110 -17.40 -11.70 -6.11
CA GLU A 110 -18.73 -11.13 -5.93
C GLU A 110 -19.72 -11.64 -6.98
N PHE A 111 -19.33 -11.68 -8.26
CA PHE A 111 -20.16 -12.23 -9.33
C PHE A 111 -20.59 -13.67 -9.08
N LEU A 112 -19.69 -14.52 -8.58
CA LEU A 112 -19.96 -15.94 -8.35
C LEU A 112 -20.83 -16.19 -7.11
N PHE A 113 -20.66 -15.38 -6.06
CA PHE A 113 -21.36 -15.51 -4.78
C PHE A 113 -22.55 -14.54 -4.64
N LYS A 114 -22.99 -13.95 -5.76
CA LYS A 114 -24.06 -12.95 -5.89
C LYS A 114 -25.48 -13.43 -5.59
N SER A 115 -25.67 -14.54 -4.87
CA SER A 115 -27.00 -15.05 -4.48
C SER A 115 -27.83 -14.07 -3.63
N PHE A 116 -27.30 -12.90 -3.28
CA PHE A 116 -28.00 -11.78 -2.65
C PHE A 116 -28.57 -10.72 -3.63
N TRP A 117 -28.21 -10.73 -4.93
CA TRP A 117 -28.49 -9.63 -5.88
C TRP A 117 -29.09 -10.08 -7.23
N HIS A 118 -30.07 -10.99 -7.22
CA HIS A 118 -30.67 -11.60 -8.42
C HIS A 118 -31.33 -10.65 -9.46
N HIS A 119 -31.25 -9.33 -9.31
CA HIS A 119 -32.00 -8.36 -10.12
C HIS A 119 -31.15 -7.44 -11.00
N TRP A 120 -29.82 -7.56 -11.00
CA TRP A 120 -28.96 -6.70 -11.83
C TRP A 120 -28.77 -7.27 -13.23
N SER A 121 -28.86 -6.39 -14.24
CA SER A 121 -28.50 -6.75 -15.60
C SER A 121 -26.99 -6.96 -15.71
N LEU A 122 -26.56 -7.79 -16.66
CA LEU A 122 -25.13 -8.00 -16.92
C LEU A 122 -24.41 -6.67 -17.26
N GLN A 123 -25.09 -5.77 -17.99
CA GLN A 123 -24.55 -4.46 -18.34
C GLN A 123 -24.30 -3.59 -17.11
N PHE A 124 -25.25 -3.58 -16.16
CA PHE A 124 -25.08 -2.84 -14.91
C PHE A 124 -23.87 -3.37 -14.15
N TYR A 125 -23.78 -4.69 -14.01
CA TYR A 125 -22.66 -5.33 -13.33
C TYR A 125 -21.30 -5.02 -13.96
N ILE A 126 -21.17 -5.09 -15.29
CA ILE A 126 -19.91 -4.75 -15.97
C ILE A 126 -19.52 -3.29 -15.71
N THR A 127 -20.50 -2.38 -15.71
CA THR A 127 -20.24 -0.95 -15.48
C THR A 127 -19.74 -0.71 -14.07
N ASP A 128 -20.40 -1.32 -13.08
CA ASP A 128 -20.05 -1.31 -11.66
C ASP A 128 -18.61 -1.81 -11.46
N THR A 129 -18.32 -3.03 -11.91
CA THR A 129 -16.99 -3.64 -11.85
C THR A 129 -15.88 -2.76 -12.46
N ILE A 130 -16.14 -2.08 -13.59
CA ILE A 130 -15.14 -1.18 -14.18
C ILE A 130 -14.88 0.01 -13.25
N VAL A 131 -15.93 0.60 -12.69
CA VAL A 131 -15.82 1.70 -11.74
C VAL A 131 -15.07 1.23 -10.49
N ASP A 132 -15.40 0.07 -9.96
CA ASP A 132 -14.80 -0.49 -8.75
C ASP A 132 -13.32 -0.77 -8.91
N LEU A 133 -12.90 -1.25 -10.08
CA LEU A 133 -11.48 -1.42 -10.41
C LEU A 133 -10.73 -0.08 -10.49
N ILE A 134 -11.35 0.96 -11.05
CA ILE A 134 -10.76 2.31 -11.08
C ILE A 134 -10.62 2.86 -9.66
N ILE A 135 -11.66 2.69 -8.85
CA ILE A 135 -11.69 3.22 -7.49
C ILE A 135 -10.73 2.44 -6.57
N ASN A 136 -10.67 1.12 -6.68
CA ASN A 136 -9.67 0.28 -6.01
C ASN A 136 -8.24 0.74 -6.34
N THR A 137 -7.95 1.00 -7.61
CA THR A 137 -6.61 1.43 -8.02
C THR A 137 -6.27 2.86 -7.59
N SER A 138 -7.27 3.73 -7.38
CA SER A 138 -7.03 5.07 -6.83
C SER A 138 -6.40 5.03 -5.43
N GLY A 139 -6.82 4.08 -4.57
CA GLY A 139 -6.20 3.85 -3.27
C GLY A 139 -4.73 3.42 -3.38
N ALA A 140 -4.40 2.62 -4.41
CA ALA A 140 -3.01 2.25 -4.70
C ALA A 140 -2.16 3.44 -5.11
N VAL A 141 -2.71 4.35 -5.94
CA VAL A 141 -2.02 5.58 -6.36
C VAL A 141 -1.65 6.43 -5.14
N VAL A 142 -2.52 6.56 -4.14
CA VAL A 142 -2.23 7.28 -2.90
C VAL A 142 -1.02 6.67 -2.18
N VAL A 143 -0.96 5.35 -2.06
CA VAL A 143 0.19 4.65 -1.43
C VAL A 143 1.47 4.84 -2.24
N VAL A 144 1.40 4.76 -3.58
CA VAL A 144 2.55 5.04 -4.46
C VAL A 144 3.10 6.44 -4.23
N ILE A 145 2.23 7.45 -4.21
CA ILE A 145 2.62 8.84 -3.94
C ILE A 145 3.28 8.97 -2.57
N ALA A 146 2.72 8.32 -1.54
CA ALA A 146 3.32 8.33 -0.21
C ALA A 146 4.72 7.71 -0.22
N VAL A 147 4.89 6.51 -0.79
CA VAL A 147 6.19 5.83 -0.88
C VAL A 147 7.24 6.68 -1.60
N VAL A 148 6.88 7.27 -2.74
CA VAL A 148 7.79 8.14 -3.51
C VAL A 148 8.17 9.38 -2.72
N THR A 149 7.21 10.01 -2.05
CA THR A 149 7.46 11.20 -1.22
C THR A 149 8.39 10.88 -0.06
N TYR A 150 8.13 9.78 0.66
CA TYR A 150 8.98 9.34 1.77
C TYR A 150 10.41 8.99 1.33
N ALA A 151 10.57 8.38 0.14
CA ALA A 151 11.89 8.07 -0.39
C ALA A 151 12.70 9.35 -0.66
N ARG A 152 12.09 10.36 -1.30
CA ARG A 152 12.73 11.64 -1.62
C ARG A 152 13.15 12.43 -0.37
N VAL A 153 12.27 12.53 0.62
CA VAL A 153 12.59 13.24 1.88
C VAL A 153 13.79 12.57 2.59
N GLY A 154 13.88 11.24 2.56
CA GLY A 154 15.01 10.53 3.15
C GLY A 154 16.34 10.77 2.41
N GLU A 155 16.31 10.95 1.09
CA GLU A 155 17.49 11.29 0.29
C GLU A 155 17.99 12.72 0.61
N ASP A 156 17.08 13.68 0.74
CA ASP A 156 17.41 15.07 1.07
C ASP A 156 18.06 15.22 2.45
N GLU A 157 17.54 14.50 3.47
CA GLU A 157 18.13 14.49 4.82
C GLU A 157 19.53 13.86 4.83
N LEU A 158 19.76 12.81 4.05
CA LEU A 158 21.05 12.13 3.96
C LEU A 158 22.10 13.01 3.26
N SER A 159 21.71 13.69 2.19
CA SER A 159 22.55 14.67 1.48
C SER A 159 22.98 15.79 2.43
N SER A 160 22.02 16.37 3.15
CA SER A 160 22.27 17.47 4.10
C SER A 160 23.23 17.06 5.25
N ARG A 161 23.09 15.83 5.78
CA ARG A 161 24.00 15.31 6.82
C ARG A 161 25.43 15.09 6.31
N THR A 162 25.56 14.64 5.06
CA THR A 162 26.88 14.38 4.46
C THR A 162 27.63 15.70 4.23
N GLU A 163 26.94 16.73 3.73
CA GLU A 163 27.53 18.07 3.53
C GLU A 163 27.98 18.72 4.86
N LEU A 164 27.19 18.56 5.93
CA LEU A 164 27.56 19.06 7.26
C LEU A 164 28.80 18.38 7.81
N SER A 165 28.89 17.05 7.69
CA SER A 165 30.06 16.27 8.12
C SER A 165 31.33 16.67 7.38
N ASP A 166 31.25 16.87 6.06
CA ASP A 166 32.40 17.28 5.24
C ASP A 166 32.86 18.70 5.57
N THR A 167 31.92 19.59 5.90
CA THR A 167 32.22 20.96 6.32
C THR A 167 32.91 20.97 7.68
N GLU A 168 32.41 20.19 8.65
CA GLU A 168 33.02 20.07 9.98
C GLU A 168 34.45 19.51 9.89
N SER A 169 34.66 18.46 9.09
CA SER A 169 35.99 17.87 8.83
C SER A 169 36.99 18.89 8.27
N LYS A 170 36.63 19.67 7.25
CA LYS A 170 37.48 20.74 6.68
C LYS A 170 37.80 21.86 7.69
N THR A 171 36.87 22.15 8.59
CA THR A 171 37.05 23.21 9.60
C THR A 171 38.04 22.77 10.69
N VAL A 172 38.01 21.49 11.08
CA VAL A 172 38.94 20.91 12.06
C VAL A 172 40.38 20.84 11.49
N ASP A 173 40.54 20.43 10.23
CA ASP A 173 41.86 20.35 9.58
C ASP A 173 42.52 21.73 9.40
N SER A 174 41.75 22.75 9.01
CA SER A 174 42.26 24.13 8.88
C SER A 174 42.64 24.75 10.22
N THR A 175 41.89 24.46 11.28
CA THR A 175 42.21 24.92 12.65
C THR A 175 43.47 24.25 13.19
N THR A 176 43.65 22.95 12.94
CA THR A 176 44.82 22.18 13.37
C THR A 176 46.09 22.62 12.64
N SER A 177 45.98 22.88 11.33
CA SER A 177 47.08 23.41 10.51
C SER A 177 47.55 24.81 10.96
N SER A 178 46.63 25.65 11.46
CA SER A 178 46.96 27.00 11.95
C SER A 178 47.64 27.04 13.32
N ARG A 179 47.47 26.01 14.17
CA ARG A 179 48.06 25.95 15.53
C ARG A 179 49.50 25.46 15.57
N PHE A 180 50.03 24.92 14.46
CA PHE A 180 51.39 24.41 14.34
C PHE A 180 52.31 25.30 13.49
N ARG A 181 51.91 26.55 13.24
CA ARG A 181 52.77 27.59 12.63
C ARG A 181 53.14 28.67 13.63
#